data_AF-A0A098TA45-F1
#
_entry.id   AF-A0A098TA45-F1
#
_cell.length_a   1.000
_cell.length_b   1.000
_cell.length_c   1.000
_cell.angle_alpha   90.00
_cell.angle_beta   90.00
_cell.angle_gamma   90.00
#
_symmetry.space_group_name_H-M   'P 1'
#
loop_
_entity.id
_entity.type
_entity.pdbx_description
1 polymer ?
#
loop_
_entity_poly.entity_id
_entity_poly.type
_entity_poly.pdbx_seq_one_letter_code
_entity_poly.pdbx_strand_id
1 'polypeptide(L)'
;MTHAIRLAKLQKIHSEKAPQIIRLASDANIPNRHKQLIYGCLNNLCQISARLFGDLSSVPGNYDLLEQAAELDKALLQLRSLVGSQISVRVQPGLQQAA
;
A
#
# COMPACT_ATOMS: atom_id res chain seq x y z
N MET A 1 -17.69 13.39 -9.27
CA MET A 1 -16.94 12.19 -9.69
C MET A 1 -17.52 10.99 -8.95
N THR A 2 -17.98 9.93 -9.63
CA THR A 2 -18.67 8.80 -8.97
C THR A 2 -17.69 7.86 -8.26
N HIS A 3 -18.18 7.10 -7.27
CA HIS A 3 -17.36 6.11 -6.55
C HIS A 3 -16.74 5.06 -7.50
N ALA A 4 -17.49 4.60 -8.51
CA ALA A 4 -16.98 3.68 -9.52
C ALA A 4 -15.78 4.25 -10.29
N ILE A 5 -15.81 5.54 -10.67
CA ILE A 5 -14.67 6.18 -11.36
C ILE A 5 -13.47 6.32 -10.43
N ARG A 6 -13.69 6.63 -9.14
CA ARG A 6 -12.61 6.70 -8.13
C ARG A 6 -11.97 5.33 -7.94
N LEU A 7 -12.78 4.27 -7.84
CA LEU A 7 -12.33 2.88 -7.71
C LEU A 7 -11.51 2.44 -8.92
N ALA A 8 -12.04 2.64 -10.14
CA ALA A 8 -11.36 2.28 -11.37
C ALA A 8 -10.01 2.99 -11.53
N LYS A 9 -9.91 4.26 -11.11
CA LYS A 9 -8.63 4.98 -11.12
C LYS A 9 -7.62 4.40 -10.14
N LEU A 10 -8.04 4.05 -8.92
CA LEU A 10 -7.14 3.43 -7.96
C LEU A 10 -6.70 2.02 -8.40
N GLN A 11 -7.62 1.23 -8.95
CA GLN A 11 -7.30 -0.07 -9.55
C GLN A 11 -6.26 0.07 -10.67
N LYS A 12 -6.42 1.06 -11.56
CA LYS A 12 -5.45 1.35 -12.63
C LYS A 12 -4.09 1.77 -12.08
N ILE A 13 -4.05 2.65 -11.09
CA ILE A 13 -2.78 3.06 -10.46
C ILE A 13 -2.09 1.84 -9.84
N HIS A 14 -2.84 1.00 -9.12
CA HIS A 14 -2.29 -0.22 -8.52
C HIS A 14 -1.76 -1.17 -9.59
N SER A 15 -2.52 -1.49 -10.64
CA SER A 15 -2.10 -2.43 -11.67
C SER A 15 -0.87 -1.96 -12.45
N GLU A 16 -0.79 -0.67 -12.76
CA GLU A 16 0.35 -0.10 -13.49
C GLU A 16 1.63 0.00 -12.64
N LYS A 17 1.49 0.31 -11.34
CA LYS A 17 2.63 0.63 -10.48
C LYS A 17 3.09 -0.53 -9.62
N ALA A 18 2.22 -1.47 -9.25
CA ALA A 18 2.57 -2.57 -8.35
C ALA A 18 3.77 -3.39 -8.83
N PRO A 19 3.90 -3.81 -10.11
CA PRO A 19 5.07 -4.57 -10.56
C PRO A 19 6.38 -3.79 -10.42
N GLN A 20 6.35 -2.50 -10.71
CA GLN A 20 7.52 -1.62 -10.59
C GLN A 20 7.91 -1.42 -9.12
N ILE A 21 6.91 -1.22 -8.25
CA ILE A 21 7.11 -1.08 -6.81
C ILE A 21 7.72 -2.36 -6.21
N ILE A 22 7.18 -3.53 -6.57
CA ILE A 22 7.72 -4.84 -6.14
C ILE A 22 9.18 -4.96 -6.57
N ARG A 23 9.49 -4.66 -7.84
CA ARG A 23 10.86 -4.71 -8.35
C ARG A 23 11.81 -3.79 -7.57
N LEU A 24 11.41 -2.54 -7.32
CA LEU A 24 12.25 -1.57 -6.60
C LEU A 24 12.42 -1.90 -5.12
N ALA A 25 11.37 -2.43 -4.47
CA ALA A 25 11.43 -2.80 -3.06
C ALA A 25 12.33 -4.03 -2.84
N SER A 26 12.27 -5.02 -3.73
CA SER A 26 13.05 -6.26 -3.65
C SER A 26 14.51 -6.11 -4.10
N ASP A 27 14.85 -5.02 -4.78
CA ASP A 27 16.24 -4.76 -5.19
C ASP A 27 17.10 -4.32 -3.99
N ALA A 28 18.18 -5.06 -3.73
CA ALA A 28 19.12 -4.79 -2.65
C ALA A 28 19.96 -3.53 -2.87
N ASN A 29 20.12 -3.09 -4.13
CA ASN A 29 20.89 -1.90 -4.48
C ASN A 29 20.09 -0.60 -4.30
N ILE A 30 18.77 -0.69 -4.14
CA ILE A 30 17.93 0.48 -3.94
C ILE A 30 18.10 0.99 -2.50
N PRO A 31 18.50 2.27 -2.33
CA PRO A 31 18.70 2.84 -1.00
C PRO A 31 17.46 2.72 -0.11
N ASN A 32 17.67 2.47 1.17
CA ASN A 32 16.61 2.33 2.17
C ASN A 32 15.65 3.55 2.18
N ARG A 33 16.21 4.75 1.98
CA ARG A 33 15.43 6.00 1.88
C ARG A 33 14.40 5.96 0.74
N HIS A 34 14.74 5.38 -0.41
CA HIS A 34 13.80 5.24 -1.52
C HIS A 34 12.67 4.26 -1.17
N LYS A 35 12.99 3.14 -0.51
CA LYS A 35 11.98 2.18 -0.03
C LYS A 35 11.03 2.82 0.98
N GLN A 36 11.56 3.67 1.88
CA GLN A 36 10.75 4.46 2.83
C GLN A 36 9.81 5.45 2.13
N LEU A 37 10.26 6.13 1.09
CA LEU A 37 9.40 7.02 0.30
C LEU A 37 8.27 6.25 -0.39
N ILE A 38 8.60 5.11 -1.00
CA ILE A 38 7.60 4.21 -1.60
C ILE A 38 6.59 3.76 -0.55
N TYR A 39 7.05 3.35 0.64
CA TYR A 39 6.18 2.96 1.74
C TYR A 39 5.24 4.09 2.17
N GLY A 40 5.74 5.32 2.29
CA GLY A 40 4.93 6.50 2.60
C GLY A 40 3.84 6.74 1.53
N CYS A 41 4.19 6.64 0.26
CA CYS A 41 3.23 6.74 -0.84
C CYS A 41 2.16 5.63 -0.78
N LEU A 42 2.56 4.39 -0.51
CA LEU A 42 1.63 3.27 -0.35
C LEU A 42 0.70 3.45 0.86
N ASN A 43 1.21 4.01 1.95
CA ASN A 43 0.39 4.32 3.12
C ASN A 43 -0.72 5.33 2.78
N ASN A 44 -0.40 6.37 2.00
CA ASN A 44 -1.39 7.34 1.52
C ASN A 44 -2.43 6.67 0.60
N LEU A 45 -2.01 5.77 -0.29
CA LEU A 45 -2.94 5.01 -1.15
C LEU A 45 -3.87 4.11 -0.33
N CYS A 46 -3.36 3.42 0.69
CA CYS A 46 -4.18 2.63 1.62
C CYS A 46 -5.25 3.50 2.31
N GLN A 47 -4.88 4.71 2.76
CA GLN A 47 -5.85 5.63 3.38
C GLN A 47 -6.94 6.09 2.40
N ILE A 48 -6.57 6.37 1.15
CA ILE A 48 -7.52 6.76 0.10
C ILE A 48 -8.47 5.59 -0.21
N SER A 49 -7.94 4.38 -0.31
CA SER A 49 -8.69 3.15 -0.53
C SER A 49 -9.68 2.88 0.61
N ALA A 50 -9.22 2.91 1.86
CA ALA A 50 -10.07 2.71 3.04
C ALA A 50 -11.22 3.73 3.14
N ARG A 51 -10.96 5.00 2.81
CA ARG A 51 -12.03 6.02 2.74
C ARG A 51 -13.05 5.68 1.65
N LEU A 52 -12.59 5.27 0.47
CA LEU A 52 -13.49 4.89 -0.62
C LEU A 52 -14.33 3.65 -0.26
N PHE A 53 -13.73 2.67 0.41
CA PHE A 53 -14.45 1.51 0.93
C PHE A 53 -15.52 1.93 1.94
N GLY A 54 -15.18 2.81 2.89
CA GLY A 54 -16.14 3.39 3.84
C GLY A 54 -17.29 4.11 3.13
N ASP A 55 -16.98 4.98 2.16
CA ASP A 55 -17.96 5.70 1.34
C ASP A 55 -18.92 4.71 0.63
N LEU A 56 -18.37 3.65 0.02
CA LEU A 56 -19.15 2.62 -0.68
C LEU A 56 -20.02 1.79 0.26
N SER A 57 -19.51 1.44 1.44
CA SER A 57 -20.24 0.64 2.45
C SER A 57 -21.46 1.35 3.00
N SER A 58 -21.46 2.69 2.98
CA SER A 58 -22.57 3.52 3.44
C SER A 58 -23.74 3.60 2.45
N VAL A 59 -23.56 3.11 1.21
CA VAL A 59 -24.57 3.19 0.15
C VAL A 59 -25.17 1.81 -0.12
N PRO A 60 -26.48 1.59 0.16
CA PRO A 60 -27.15 0.33 -0.12
C PRO A 60 -27.12 -0.04 -1.61
N GLY A 61 -26.97 -1.33 -1.92
CA GLY A 61 -27.08 -1.86 -3.29
C GLY A 61 -25.79 -1.85 -4.11
N ASN A 62 -24.65 -1.42 -3.55
CA ASN A 62 -23.35 -1.37 -4.23
C ASN A 62 -22.45 -2.59 -3.95
N TYR A 63 -23.02 -3.78 -3.76
CA TYR A 63 -22.27 -4.97 -3.32
C TYR A 63 -21.05 -5.28 -4.21
N ASP A 64 -21.19 -5.22 -5.53
CA ASP A 64 -20.09 -5.47 -6.48
C ASP A 64 -18.95 -4.46 -6.34
N LEU A 65 -19.28 -3.18 -6.16
CA LEU A 65 -18.28 -2.12 -5.99
C LEU A 65 -17.61 -2.23 -4.61
N LEU A 66 -18.34 -2.66 -3.60
CA LEU A 66 -17.84 -2.86 -2.25
C LEU A 66 -16.83 -4.02 -2.21
N GLU A 67 -17.15 -5.15 -2.87
CA GLU A 67 -16.24 -6.29 -3.00
C GLU A 67 -14.96 -5.90 -3.75
N GLN A 68 -15.09 -5.21 -4.88
CA GLN A 68 -13.94 -4.71 -5.64
C GLN A 68 -13.08 -3.72 -4.83
N ALA A 69 -13.70 -2.87 -4.01
CA ALA A 69 -12.98 -1.96 -3.13
C ALA A 69 -12.25 -2.70 -2.00
N ALA A 70 -12.87 -3.74 -1.43
CA ALA A 70 -12.24 -4.59 -0.41
C ALA A 70 -10.99 -5.31 -0.96
N GLU A 71 -11.10 -5.91 -2.15
CA GLU A 71 -9.98 -6.60 -2.78
C GLU A 71 -8.83 -5.65 -3.14
N LEU A 72 -9.15 -4.45 -3.64
CA LEU A 72 -8.14 -3.42 -3.87
C LEU A 72 -7.45 -2.99 -2.57
N ASP A 73 -8.21 -2.77 -1.50
CA ASP A 73 -7.66 -2.36 -0.20
C ASP A 73 -6.68 -3.41 0.34
N LYS A 74 -7.08 -4.68 0.30
CA LYS A 74 -6.24 -5.82 0.65
C LYS A 74 -4.97 -5.88 -0.19
N ALA A 75 -5.06 -5.69 -1.50
CA ALA A 75 -3.89 -5.70 -2.38
C ALA A 75 -2.91 -4.56 -2.06
N LEU A 76 -3.42 -3.34 -1.78
CA LEU A 76 -2.59 -2.20 -1.37
C LEU A 76 -1.92 -2.44 -0.02
N LEU A 77 -2.63 -3.03 0.94
CA LEU A 77 -2.07 -3.40 2.24
C LEU A 77 -0.96 -4.45 2.11
N GLN A 78 -1.16 -5.47 1.27
CA GLN A 78 -0.13 -6.48 0.98
C GLN A 78 1.11 -5.85 0.35
N LEU A 79 0.92 -4.97 -0.64
CA LEU A 79 2.03 -4.26 -1.28
C LEU A 79 2.77 -3.37 -0.27
N ARG A 80 2.06 -2.62 0.58
CA ARG A 80 2.66 -1.82 1.66
C ARG A 80 3.46 -2.69 2.62
N SER A 81 2.90 -3.83 3.02
CA SER A 81 3.56 -4.78 3.92
C SER A 81 4.85 -5.34 3.31
N LEU A 82 4.81 -5.71 2.03
CA LEU A 82 5.99 -6.17 1.29
C LEU A 82 7.08 -5.09 1.29
N VAL A 83 6.76 -3.85 0.92
CA VAL A 83 7.76 -2.78 0.92
C VAL A 83 8.30 -2.54 2.33
N GLY A 84 7.43 -2.57 3.34
CA GLY A 84 7.82 -2.42 4.75
C GLY A 84 8.82 -3.48 5.21
N SER A 85 8.66 -4.74 4.79
CA SER A 85 9.59 -5.82 5.16
C SER A 85 10.95 -5.69 4.48
N GLN A 86 11.06 -4.92 3.40
CA GLN A 86 12.32 -4.67 2.68
C GLN A 86 13.06 -3.43 3.19
N ILE A 87 12.47 -2.66 4.11
CA ILE A 87 13.13 -1.52 4.75
C ILE A 87 13.97 -2.04 5.90
N SER A 88 15.29 -1.96 5.78
CA SER A 88 16.19 -2.29 6.87
C SER A 88 15.95 -1.33 8.03
N VAL A 89 15.39 -1.84 9.12
CA VAL A 89 15.41 -1.16 10.40
C VAL A 89 16.83 -1.38 10.93
N ARG A 90 17.63 -0.31 11.05
CA ARG A 90 18.85 -0.40 11.88
C ARG A 90 18.38 -0.69 13.31
N VAL A 91 18.28 -1.96 13.67
CA VAL A 91 18.48 -2.37 15.05
C VAL A 91 19.93 -1.99 15.32
N GLN A 92 20.19 -0.92 16.07
CA GLN A 92 21.52 -0.70 16.60
C GLN A 92 21.85 -1.93 17.48
N PRO A 93 22.80 -2.79 17.11
CA PRO A 93 23.34 -3.78 18.05
C PRO A 93 24.33 -2.99 18.90
N GLY A 94 23.82 -2.34 19.95
CA GLY A 94 24.61 -1.36 20.68
C GLY A 94 24.14 -1.13 22.10
N LEU A 95 23.64 -2.17 22.79
CA LEU A 95 23.39 -2.15 24.24
C LEU A 95 23.19 -3.56 24.83
N GLN A 96 24.03 -4.52 24.43
CA GLN A 96 24.25 -5.75 25.20
C GLN A 96 25.75 -6.01 25.29
N GLN A 97 26.43 -5.13 26.04
CA GLN A 97 27.73 -5.39 26.65
C GLN A 97 27.97 -4.30 27.69
N ALA A 98 27.55 -4.54 28.93
CA ALA A 98 28.21 -4.09 30.16
C ALA A 98 27.42 -4.55 31.39
N ALA A 99 28.15 -5.19 32.31
CA ALA A 99 27.81 -5.67 33.65
C ALA A 99 26.98 -6.97 33.74
#